data_AF-A0A5C5W4W0-F1
#
_entry.id   AF-A0A5C5W4W0-F1
#
_cell.length_a   1.000
_cell.length_b   1.000
_cell.length_c   1.000
_cell.angle_alpha   90.00
_cell.angle_beta   90.00
_cell.angle_gamma   90.00
#
_symmetry.space_group_name_H-M   'P 1'
#
loop_
_entity.id
_entity.type
_entity.pdbx_description
1 polymer ?
#
loop_
_entity_poly.entity_id
_entity_poly.type
_entity_poly.pdbx_seq_one_letter_code
_entity_poly.pdbx_strand_id
1 'polypeptide(L)'
;MLLNLIALVLVLAVTMVNSIFGLYSGLLNGFASIVSMCLALGFWEWMTAFTTANFGLSANYMGPVCLIGTYAVSLLIFRAVMDNYIRGNVRVPTYADWVGGGVCGFIIAQVSVGILVLGFLMLPLGGRVMMFSRYERVEGGDGPAQFERHNLWLKSDAFAVGLFNMLSGGSLRGETAFASVYPDFPEWVFWSGNTVQSESSPAPMRSSSDDGFKDGIKVVSWWPQKDGFEARYRQKLPTWQEPEPLMSRVAYKAPDGKQLFGVRLDLMRAAGESDGVGVAHRFRPTMIRLVAERNGDTRQYPARILSGADTKIGNALRIVDLDNNFAVNAGESTRLDAFFEVDEGYSPVFVEYRRHARAELAMGTRAEAPPKDHLAKLTASTVAAKGDSGSGAKGSGITRFVDGFLRGDSGDREDLPIRPLIERVRSADIEVREDRLVSGRISGSRSNLEQGDGPRIERMQVPEDKRLMYVATKTKKAATLAGSVFNYVGGNVNQYWAMDKNSERYPLAGYIAVVKRNREDFMELFFTPNPAESGFRSMLDMKAVTPRELEDDEAKLILIFVVNPGCTIYRVENQAGQGIEFETMKANPR
;
A
#
# COMPACT_ATOMS: atom_id res chain seq x y z
N MET A 1 5.66 2.03 -21.20
CA MET A 1 6.57 2.45 -22.29
C MET A 1 7.62 3.46 -21.84
N LEU A 2 7.31 4.45 -20.98
CA LEU A 2 8.27 5.48 -20.56
C LEU A 2 9.55 4.91 -19.93
N LEU A 3 9.45 3.93 -19.02
CA LEU A 3 10.64 3.28 -18.42
C LEU A 3 11.57 2.66 -19.48
N ASN A 4 11.03 2.05 -20.53
CA ASN A 4 11.82 1.47 -21.62
C ASN A 4 12.62 2.52 -22.38
N LEU A 5 11.98 3.66 -22.67
CA LEU A 5 12.62 4.78 -23.35
C LEU A 5 13.75 5.36 -22.50
N ILE A 6 13.49 5.60 -21.20
CA ILE A 6 14.49 6.12 -20.27
C ILE A 6 15.67 5.16 -20.17
N ALA A 7 15.41 3.86 -19.97
CA ALA A 7 16.46 2.85 -19.89
C ALA A 7 17.30 2.78 -21.18
N LEU A 8 16.65 2.82 -22.35
CA LEU A 8 17.33 2.85 -23.65
C LEU A 8 18.25 4.08 -23.78
N VAL A 9 17.74 5.27 -23.49
CA VAL A 9 18.50 6.52 -23.58
C VAL A 9 19.70 6.50 -22.61
N LEU A 10 19.49 6.03 -21.38
CA LEU A 10 20.59 5.89 -20.41
C LEU A 10 21.65 4.91 -20.90
N VAL A 11 21.25 3.76 -21.47
CA VAL A 11 22.21 2.79 -22.00
C VAL A 11 23.03 3.41 -23.13
N LEU A 12 22.39 4.09 -24.09
CA LEU A 12 23.08 4.74 -25.20
C LEU A 12 24.01 5.85 -24.73
N ALA A 13 23.57 6.68 -23.79
CA ALA A 13 24.38 7.76 -23.24
C ALA A 13 25.63 7.24 -22.51
N VAL A 14 25.48 6.24 -21.63
CA VAL A 14 26.61 5.64 -20.91
C VAL A 14 27.57 4.94 -21.88
N THR A 15 27.03 4.25 -22.89
CA THR A 15 27.83 3.60 -23.94
C THR A 15 28.65 4.62 -24.73
N MET A 16 28.03 5.72 -25.15
CA MET A 16 28.70 6.80 -25.90
C MET A 16 29.77 7.49 -25.07
N VAL A 17 29.52 7.79 -23.79
CA VAL A 17 30.52 8.43 -22.92
C VAL A 17 31.75 7.53 -22.75
N ASN A 18 31.55 6.22 -22.54
CA ASN A 18 32.67 5.28 -22.39
C ASN A 18 33.40 5.00 -23.71
N SER A 19 32.75 5.13 -24.87
CA SER A 19 33.45 5.00 -26.17
C SER A 19 34.45 6.13 -26.40
N ILE A 20 34.19 7.33 -25.86
CA ILE A 20 35.10 8.48 -25.96
C ILE A 20 36.35 8.30 -25.06
N PHE A 21 36.24 7.57 -23.95
CA PHE A 21 37.36 7.35 -23.03
C PHE A 21 38.37 6.28 -23.50
N GLY A 22 38.06 5.55 -24.58
CA GLY A 22 38.92 4.52 -25.14
C GLY A 22 38.77 3.14 -24.49
N LEU A 23 39.34 2.13 -25.13
CA LEU A 23 39.20 0.71 -24.80
C LEU A 23 39.80 0.39 -23.43
N TYR A 24 41.02 0.86 -23.15
CA TYR A 24 41.70 0.51 -21.90
C TYR A 24 40.97 1.06 -20.67
N SER A 25 40.54 2.32 -20.73
CA SER A 25 39.72 2.94 -19.68
C SER A 25 38.37 2.25 -19.53
N GLY A 26 37.71 1.96 -20.66
CA GLY A 26 36.46 1.21 -20.70
C GLY A 26 36.58 -0.18 -20.07
N LEU A 27 37.68 -0.91 -20.31
CA LEU A 27 37.91 -2.23 -19.74
C LEU A 27 38.06 -2.18 -18.22
N LEU A 28 38.83 -1.22 -17.69
CA LEU A 28 39.01 -1.04 -16.25
C LEU A 28 37.69 -0.66 -15.57
N ASN A 29 36.94 0.26 -16.18
CA ASN A 29 35.62 0.65 -15.66
C ASN A 29 34.61 -0.50 -15.75
N GLY A 30 34.67 -1.31 -16.81
CA GLY A 30 33.88 -2.53 -16.97
C GLY A 30 34.14 -3.53 -15.86
N PHE A 31 35.41 -3.79 -15.56
CA PHE A 31 35.78 -4.65 -14.44
C PHE A 31 35.28 -4.09 -13.09
N ALA A 32 35.49 -2.80 -12.83
CA ALA A 32 35.00 -2.14 -11.62
C ALA A 32 33.47 -2.25 -11.49
N SER A 33 32.73 -2.03 -12.57
CA SER A 33 31.26 -2.15 -12.61
C SER A 33 30.78 -3.57 -12.33
N ILE A 34 31.42 -4.59 -12.91
CA ILE A 34 31.07 -5.99 -12.67
C ILE A 34 31.33 -6.38 -11.20
N VAL A 35 32.48 -6.01 -10.63
CA VAL A 35 32.79 -6.30 -9.22
C VAL A 35 31.82 -5.56 -8.29
N SER A 36 31.50 -4.31 -8.60
CA SER A 36 30.53 -3.50 -7.82
C SER A 36 29.12 -4.10 -7.85
N MET A 37 28.69 -4.61 -9.01
CA MET A 37 27.43 -5.35 -9.15
C MET A 37 27.44 -6.62 -8.29
N CYS A 38 28.55 -7.36 -8.26
CA CYS A 38 28.66 -8.55 -7.43
C CYS A 38 28.55 -8.23 -5.94
N LEU A 39 29.18 -7.15 -5.48
CA LEU A 39 29.02 -6.67 -4.10
C LEU A 39 27.59 -6.22 -3.82
N ALA A 40 26.99 -5.46 -4.73
CA ALA A 40 25.63 -4.98 -4.57
C ALA A 40 24.62 -6.14 -4.45
N LEU A 41 24.62 -7.08 -5.40
CA LEU A 41 23.69 -8.22 -5.38
C LEU A 41 24.03 -9.26 -4.31
N GLY A 42 25.28 -9.38 -3.90
CA GLY A 42 25.71 -10.28 -2.82
C GLY A 42 25.37 -9.77 -1.41
N PHE A 43 25.41 -8.46 -1.19
CA PHE A 43 25.29 -7.89 0.16
C PHE A 43 24.04 -7.04 0.41
N TRP A 44 23.22 -6.73 -0.60
CA TRP A 44 22.06 -5.84 -0.40
C TRP A 44 21.04 -6.38 0.63
N GLU A 45 20.79 -7.69 0.69
CA GLU A 45 19.89 -8.28 1.70
C GLU A 45 20.43 -8.04 3.11
N TRP A 46 21.73 -8.31 3.32
CA TRP A 46 22.40 -8.09 4.59
C TRP A 46 22.42 -6.60 4.98
N MET A 47 22.71 -5.71 4.03
CA MET A 47 22.68 -4.26 4.24
C MET A 47 21.26 -3.76 4.58
N THR A 48 20.24 -4.29 3.91
CA THR A 48 18.83 -4.00 4.21
C THR A 48 18.50 -4.50 5.61
N ALA A 49 18.90 -5.72 5.96
CA ALA A 49 18.67 -6.28 7.27
C ALA A 49 19.38 -5.48 8.38
N PHE A 50 20.63 -5.08 8.15
CA PHE A 50 21.42 -4.28 9.08
C PHE A 50 20.79 -2.90 9.30
N THR A 51 20.42 -2.21 8.22
CA THR A 51 19.89 -0.84 8.32
C THR A 51 18.49 -0.80 8.95
N THR A 52 17.63 -1.76 8.59
CA THR A 52 16.28 -1.88 9.18
C THR A 52 16.34 -2.22 10.67
N ALA A 53 17.20 -3.16 11.07
CA ALA A 53 17.32 -3.59 12.46
C ALA A 53 17.96 -2.53 13.37
N ASN A 54 19.01 -1.84 12.92
CA ASN A 54 19.77 -0.91 13.77
C ASN A 54 19.22 0.53 13.75
N PHE A 55 18.64 0.97 12.63
CA PHE A 55 18.16 2.35 12.48
C PHE A 55 16.64 2.47 12.48
N GLY A 56 15.90 1.35 12.51
CA GLY A 56 14.43 1.36 12.46
C GLY A 56 13.88 1.91 11.14
N LEU A 57 14.70 1.92 10.07
CA LEU A 57 14.29 2.41 8.76
C LEU A 57 13.34 1.41 8.09
N SER A 58 12.41 1.91 7.28
CA SER A 58 11.44 1.06 6.59
C SER A 58 12.12 0.17 5.54
N ALA A 59 11.90 -1.14 5.66
CA ALA A 59 12.43 -2.15 4.74
C ALA A 59 12.04 -1.91 3.28
N ASN A 60 10.90 -1.26 3.04
CA ASN A 60 10.37 -0.96 1.71
C ASN A 60 11.29 -0.06 0.89
N TYR A 61 11.95 0.89 1.55
CA TYR A 61 12.85 1.84 0.91
C TYR A 61 14.31 1.42 1.08
N MET A 62 14.65 0.74 2.19
CA MET A 62 16.02 0.33 2.42
C MET A 62 16.50 -0.75 1.44
N GLY A 63 15.64 -1.67 1.00
CA GLY A 63 15.98 -2.65 -0.05
C GLY A 63 16.64 -2.02 -1.29
N PRO A 64 15.92 -1.15 -2.02
CA PRO A 64 16.48 -0.51 -3.21
C PRO A 64 17.61 0.47 -2.91
N VAL A 65 17.56 1.21 -1.81
CA VAL A 65 18.64 2.14 -1.42
C VAL A 65 19.93 1.38 -1.12
N CYS A 66 19.86 0.25 -0.41
CA CYS A 66 21.02 -0.59 -0.13
C CYS A 66 21.57 -1.21 -1.42
N LEU A 67 20.73 -1.65 -2.35
CA LEU A 67 21.17 -2.19 -3.64
C LEU A 67 21.91 -1.13 -4.47
N ILE A 68 21.28 0.02 -4.73
CA ILE A 68 21.86 1.09 -5.55
C ILE A 68 23.05 1.72 -4.83
N GLY A 69 22.93 1.97 -3.52
CA GLY A 69 23.97 2.61 -2.71
C GLY A 69 25.23 1.75 -2.63
N THR A 70 25.10 0.44 -2.40
CA THR A 70 26.25 -0.48 -2.39
C THR A 70 26.92 -0.51 -3.76
N TYR A 71 26.16 -0.55 -4.85
CA TYR A 71 26.70 -0.48 -6.21
C TYR A 71 27.46 0.83 -6.47
N ALA A 72 26.85 1.98 -6.18
CA ALA A 72 27.43 3.28 -6.46
C ALA A 72 28.70 3.55 -5.64
N VAL A 73 28.65 3.25 -4.33
CA VAL A 73 29.79 3.46 -3.43
C VAL A 73 30.95 2.54 -3.81
N SER A 74 30.68 1.25 -4.06
CA SER A 74 31.74 0.32 -4.48
C SER A 74 32.35 0.70 -5.83
N LEU A 75 31.52 1.13 -6.80
CA LEU A 75 31.98 1.59 -8.10
C LEU A 75 32.91 2.80 -7.97
N LEU A 76 32.54 3.79 -7.16
CA LEU A 76 33.37 4.97 -6.93
C LEU A 76 34.70 4.61 -6.25
N ILE A 77 34.68 3.72 -5.27
CA ILE A 77 35.89 3.25 -4.58
C ILE A 77 36.81 2.52 -5.58
N PHE A 78 36.29 1.53 -6.31
CA PHE A 78 37.11 0.79 -7.27
C PHE A 78 37.62 1.68 -8.39
N ARG A 79 36.82 2.65 -8.85
CA ARG A 79 37.27 3.61 -9.86
C ARG A 79 38.42 4.47 -9.33
N ALA A 80 38.27 5.04 -8.14
CA ALA A 80 39.31 5.83 -7.49
C ALA A 80 40.59 5.03 -7.24
N VAL A 81 40.47 3.75 -6.85
CA VAL A 81 41.63 2.86 -6.71
C VAL A 81 42.30 2.64 -8.07
N MET A 82 41.56 2.24 -9.09
CA MET A 82 42.13 1.99 -10.43
C MET A 82 42.81 3.24 -11.01
N ASP A 83 42.21 4.41 -10.87
CA ASP A 83 42.79 5.68 -11.36
C ASP A 83 44.09 6.06 -10.63
N ASN A 84 44.20 5.76 -9.34
CA ASN A 84 45.39 6.11 -8.57
C ASN A 84 46.56 5.13 -8.78
N TYR A 85 46.24 3.85 -8.95
CA TYR A 85 47.24 2.78 -9.07
C TYR A 85 47.67 2.51 -10.51
N ILE A 86 46.80 2.73 -11.50
CA ILE A 86 47.09 2.47 -12.92
C ILE A 86 47.36 3.81 -13.62
N ARG A 87 48.61 4.27 -13.54
CA ARG A 87 49.02 5.62 -14.01
C ARG A 87 49.34 5.73 -15.52
N GLY A 88 48.98 4.72 -16.33
CA GLY A 88 49.31 4.70 -17.76
C GLY A 88 48.14 4.23 -18.62
N ASN A 89 48.02 4.79 -19.83
CA ASN A 89 47.04 4.36 -20.82
C ASN A 89 47.71 3.53 -21.91
N VAL A 90 47.11 2.39 -22.27
CA VAL A 90 47.57 1.58 -23.40
C VAL A 90 47.10 2.21 -24.69
N ARG A 91 48.03 2.61 -25.56
CA ARG A 91 47.71 3.17 -26.87
C ARG A 91 47.43 2.04 -27.86
N VAL A 92 46.18 1.94 -28.29
CA VAL A 92 45.76 1.07 -29.39
C VAL A 92 45.37 1.93 -30.61
N PRO A 93 45.29 1.37 -31.83
CA PRO A 93 44.83 2.12 -33.00
C PRO A 93 43.46 2.77 -32.75
N THR A 94 43.26 4.01 -33.20
CA THR A 94 42.10 4.85 -32.85
C THR A 94 40.75 4.14 -33.04
N TYR A 95 40.57 3.40 -34.14
CA TYR A 95 39.33 2.66 -34.39
C TYR A 95 39.12 1.50 -33.41
N ALA A 96 40.19 0.77 -33.07
CA ALA A 96 40.13 -0.28 -32.08
C ALA A 96 39.85 0.29 -30.68
N ASP A 97 40.41 1.47 -30.37
CA ASP A 97 40.19 2.16 -29.12
C ASP A 97 38.72 2.58 -28.95
N TRP A 98 38.15 3.19 -30.00
CA TRP A 98 36.78 3.69 -29.98
C TRP A 98 35.75 2.57 -29.97
N VAL A 99 35.91 1.56 -30.84
CA VAL A 99 35.00 0.40 -30.89
C VAL A 99 35.11 -0.42 -29.62
N GLY A 100 36.34 -0.67 -29.15
CA GLY A 100 36.59 -1.40 -27.91
C GLY A 100 36.01 -0.68 -26.69
N GLY A 101 36.20 0.64 -26.61
CA GLY A 101 35.58 1.49 -25.59
C GLY A 101 34.05 1.45 -25.66
N GLY A 102 33.48 1.43 -26.87
CA GLY A 102 32.04 1.29 -27.08
C GLY A 102 31.48 -0.06 -26.60
N VAL A 103 32.16 -1.18 -26.89
CA VAL A 103 31.75 -2.51 -26.40
C VAL A 103 31.82 -2.58 -24.88
N CYS A 104 32.93 -2.14 -24.27
CA CYS A 104 33.05 -2.09 -22.82
C CYS A 104 31.99 -1.15 -22.20
N GLY A 105 31.78 0.00 -22.82
CA GLY A 105 30.76 0.99 -22.47
C GLY A 105 29.36 0.40 -22.46
N PHE A 106 29.03 -0.43 -23.45
CA PHE A 106 27.74 -1.11 -23.52
C PHE A 106 27.55 -2.09 -22.35
N ILE A 107 28.56 -2.89 -22.02
CA ILE A 107 28.50 -3.80 -20.86
C ILE A 107 28.31 -3.01 -19.56
N ILE A 108 29.10 -1.94 -19.35
CA ILE A 108 28.97 -1.03 -18.19
C ILE A 108 27.55 -0.46 -18.12
N ALA A 109 27.02 -0.03 -19.27
CA ALA A 109 25.69 0.55 -19.37
C ALA A 109 24.61 -0.47 -19.00
N GLN A 110 24.69 -1.70 -19.50
CA GLN A 110 23.73 -2.76 -19.16
C GLN A 110 23.73 -3.08 -17.67
N VAL A 111 24.92 -3.21 -17.06
CA VAL A 111 25.05 -3.47 -15.61
C VAL A 111 24.51 -2.29 -14.78
N SER A 112 24.96 -1.07 -15.08
CA SER A 112 24.59 0.13 -14.31
C SER A 112 23.10 0.43 -14.41
N VAL A 113 22.55 0.43 -15.63
CA VAL A 113 21.12 0.66 -15.86
C VAL A 113 20.30 -0.51 -15.33
N GLY A 114 20.78 -1.74 -15.45
CA GLY A 114 20.12 -2.92 -14.89
C GLY A 114 19.94 -2.83 -13.37
N ILE A 115 21.00 -2.52 -12.63
CA ILE A 115 20.93 -2.31 -11.17
C ILE A 115 20.03 -1.13 -10.81
N LEU A 116 20.13 -0.02 -11.54
CA LEU A 116 19.27 1.15 -11.33
C LEU A 116 17.79 0.80 -11.51
N VAL A 117 17.43 0.11 -12.61
CA VAL A 117 16.05 -0.28 -12.89
C VAL A 117 15.55 -1.29 -11.86
N LEU A 118 16.36 -2.26 -11.44
CA LEU A 118 16.00 -3.18 -10.36
C LEU A 118 15.69 -2.43 -9.06
N GLY A 119 16.54 -1.48 -8.67
CA GLY A 119 16.28 -0.63 -7.50
C GLY A 119 15.00 0.19 -7.65
N PHE A 120 14.73 0.79 -8.81
CA PHE A 120 13.46 1.51 -9.02
C PHE A 120 12.23 0.61 -8.98
N LEU A 121 12.29 -0.58 -9.59
CA LEU A 121 11.20 -1.56 -9.55
C LEU A 121 11.02 -2.18 -8.16
N MET A 122 12.04 -2.12 -7.30
CA MET A 122 11.94 -2.53 -5.91
C MET A 122 11.19 -1.51 -5.04
N LEU A 123 11.05 -0.25 -5.44
CA LEU A 123 10.28 0.73 -4.66
C LEU A 123 8.79 0.34 -4.61
N PRO A 124 8.07 0.70 -3.53
CA PRO A 124 6.63 0.45 -3.38
C PRO A 124 5.78 1.38 -4.26
N LEU A 125 6.03 1.40 -5.57
CA LEU A 125 5.31 2.20 -6.56
C LEU A 125 4.11 1.46 -7.18
N GLY A 126 3.81 0.25 -6.66
CA GLY A 126 2.78 -0.64 -7.18
C GLY A 126 3.21 -1.42 -8.43
N GLY A 127 2.26 -2.15 -9.02
CA GLY A 127 2.54 -3.03 -10.17
C GLY A 127 2.88 -2.33 -11.50
N ARG A 128 2.75 -0.99 -11.59
CA ARG A 128 3.02 -0.21 -12.81
C ARG A 128 3.94 0.96 -12.50
N VAL A 129 5.21 0.86 -12.89
CA VAL A 129 6.21 1.93 -12.69
C VAL A 129 6.45 2.64 -14.02
N MET A 130 6.17 3.95 -14.10
CA MET A 130 6.36 4.74 -15.33
C MET A 130 5.75 4.07 -16.58
N MET A 131 4.49 3.62 -16.46
CA MET A 131 3.76 2.89 -17.50
C MET A 131 4.41 1.57 -17.96
N PHE A 132 5.32 1.00 -17.17
CA PHE A 132 5.86 -0.33 -17.40
C PHE A 132 5.27 -1.30 -16.36
N SER A 133 4.65 -2.36 -16.85
CA SER A 133 4.26 -3.54 -16.07
C SER A 133 5.03 -4.72 -16.61
N ARG A 134 5.61 -5.56 -15.74
CA ARG A 134 6.27 -6.80 -16.19
C ARG A 134 5.26 -7.84 -16.62
N TYR A 135 4.10 -7.86 -15.96
CA TYR A 135 2.99 -8.73 -16.31
C TYR A 135 1.77 -7.88 -16.62
N GLU A 136 1.21 -8.06 -17.80
CA GLU A 136 -0.06 -7.44 -18.20
C GLU A 136 -1.12 -8.52 -18.36
N ARG A 137 -2.30 -8.26 -17.81
CA ARG A 137 -3.44 -9.15 -17.96
C ARG A 137 -3.88 -9.10 -19.43
N VAL A 138 -3.90 -10.24 -20.09
CA VAL A 138 -4.46 -10.39 -21.43
C VAL A 138 -5.94 -10.69 -21.26
N GLU A 139 -6.80 -9.94 -21.95
CA GLU A 139 -8.23 -10.26 -22.00
C GLU A 139 -8.40 -11.63 -22.66
N GLY A 140 -8.79 -12.61 -21.84
CA GLY A 140 -8.99 -14.00 -22.25
C GLY A 140 -10.38 -14.49 -21.81
N GLY A 141 -10.83 -15.60 -22.40
CA GLY A 141 -12.17 -16.17 -22.21
C GLY A 141 -12.50 -16.66 -20.79
N ASP A 142 -13.49 -17.55 -20.65
CA ASP A 142 -14.14 -17.93 -19.38
C ASP A 142 -13.25 -18.63 -18.30
N GLY A 143 -11.93 -18.63 -18.47
CA GLY A 143 -10.95 -19.28 -17.58
C GLY A 143 -10.11 -18.31 -16.72
N PRO A 144 -9.12 -18.86 -15.99
CA PRO A 144 -8.12 -18.09 -15.25
C PRO A 144 -7.45 -17.02 -16.12
N ALA A 145 -7.21 -15.84 -15.57
CA ALA A 145 -6.64 -14.75 -16.34
C ALA A 145 -5.25 -15.11 -16.85
N GLN A 146 -5.03 -14.87 -18.13
CA GLN A 146 -3.71 -15.02 -18.73
C GLN A 146 -2.91 -13.74 -18.53
N PHE A 147 -1.61 -13.89 -18.31
CA PHE A 147 -0.69 -12.77 -18.13
C PHE A 147 0.44 -12.89 -19.14
N GLU A 148 0.65 -11.82 -19.91
CA GLU A 148 1.78 -11.72 -20.81
C GLU A 148 2.96 -11.07 -20.07
N ARG A 149 4.15 -11.68 -20.22
CA ARG A 149 5.38 -11.15 -19.66
C ARG A 149 6.00 -10.15 -20.63
N HIS A 150 6.08 -8.89 -20.22
CA HIS A 150 6.84 -7.86 -20.91
C HIS A 150 8.24 -7.72 -20.29
N ASN A 151 9.21 -7.41 -21.15
CA ASN A 151 10.59 -7.15 -20.74
C ASN A 151 11.00 -5.73 -21.15
N LEU A 152 12.07 -5.22 -20.55
CA LEU A 152 12.72 -4.01 -21.08
C LEU A 152 13.25 -4.30 -22.49
N TRP A 153 13.27 -3.29 -23.36
CA TRP A 153 13.74 -3.47 -24.74
C TRP A 153 15.15 -4.05 -24.85
N LEU A 154 16.06 -3.57 -24.00
CA LEU A 154 17.43 -4.07 -23.93
C LEU A 154 17.64 -5.13 -22.84
N LYS A 155 16.60 -5.46 -22.07
CA LYS A 155 16.65 -6.42 -20.95
C LYS A 155 17.81 -6.17 -19.96
N SER A 156 18.14 -4.92 -19.69
CA SER A 156 19.31 -4.54 -18.88
C SER A 156 19.29 -5.11 -17.46
N ASP A 157 18.11 -5.17 -16.85
CA ASP A 157 17.85 -5.81 -15.57
C ASP A 157 18.16 -7.32 -15.60
N ALA A 158 17.67 -8.02 -16.62
CA ALA A 158 17.93 -9.45 -16.80
C ALA A 158 19.40 -9.72 -17.18
N PHE A 159 20.05 -8.81 -17.92
CA PHE A 159 21.47 -8.91 -18.23
C PHE A 159 22.33 -8.82 -16.96
N ALA A 160 22.09 -7.81 -16.11
CA ALA A 160 22.84 -7.63 -14.87
C ALA A 160 22.68 -8.85 -13.95
N VAL A 161 21.44 -9.33 -13.76
CA VAL A 161 21.17 -10.52 -12.95
C VAL A 161 21.75 -11.77 -13.57
N GLY A 162 21.61 -11.96 -14.89
CA GLY A 162 22.15 -13.12 -15.59
C GLY A 162 23.67 -13.21 -15.49
N LEU A 163 24.36 -12.07 -15.62
CA LEU A 163 25.80 -11.98 -15.42
C LEU A 163 26.19 -12.33 -13.97
N PHE A 164 25.44 -11.83 -12.98
CA PHE A 164 25.68 -12.19 -11.59
C PHE A 164 25.38 -13.66 -11.27
N ASN A 165 24.33 -14.24 -11.86
CA ASN A 165 24.01 -15.67 -11.73
C ASN A 165 25.15 -16.54 -12.27
N MET A 166 25.73 -16.16 -13.43
CA MET A 166 26.88 -16.85 -14.00
C MET A 166 28.10 -16.78 -13.06
N LEU A 167 28.39 -15.60 -12.49
CA LEU A 167 29.54 -15.43 -11.59
C LEU A 167 29.34 -16.11 -10.23
N SER A 168 28.15 -15.98 -9.63
CA SER A 168 27.80 -16.58 -8.33
C SER A 168 27.58 -18.09 -8.40
N GLY A 169 27.27 -18.66 -9.57
CA GLY A 169 27.29 -20.10 -9.79
C GLY A 169 28.70 -20.65 -10.08
N GLY A 170 29.64 -19.79 -10.48
CA GLY A 170 30.99 -20.13 -10.89
C GLY A 170 32.06 -19.66 -9.91
N SER A 171 32.88 -18.70 -10.33
CA SER A 171 34.08 -18.27 -9.60
C SER A 171 33.82 -17.53 -8.29
N LEU A 172 32.61 -16.96 -8.11
CA LEU A 172 32.18 -16.27 -6.89
C LEU A 172 31.15 -17.08 -6.10
N ARG A 173 31.17 -18.40 -6.23
CA ARG A 173 30.23 -19.28 -5.53
C ARG A 173 30.45 -19.25 -4.02
N GLY A 174 29.43 -18.81 -3.29
CA GLY A 174 29.29 -19.00 -1.86
C GLY A 174 28.61 -20.33 -1.51
N GLU A 175 28.26 -20.50 -0.23
CA GLU A 175 27.48 -21.67 0.24
C GLU A 175 26.13 -21.75 -0.49
N THR A 176 25.49 -20.60 -0.67
CA THR A 176 24.22 -20.47 -1.37
C THR A 176 24.44 -19.69 -2.66
N ALA A 177 24.14 -20.29 -3.81
CA ALA A 177 24.17 -19.59 -5.09
C ALA A 177 23.01 -18.58 -5.15
N PHE A 178 23.21 -17.40 -5.74
CA PHE A 178 22.13 -16.41 -5.80
C PHE A 178 20.89 -16.94 -6.54
N ALA A 179 21.11 -17.68 -7.64
CA ALA A 179 20.04 -18.30 -8.41
C ALA A 179 19.25 -19.38 -7.64
N SER A 180 19.80 -19.97 -6.57
CA SER A 180 19.06 -20.94 -5.74
C SER A 180 18.03 -20.27 -4.82
N VAL A 181 18.16 -18.96 -4.59
CA VAL A 181 17.18 -18.14 -3.83
C VAL A 181 16.34 -17.28 -4.78
N TYR A 182 16.95 -16.81 -5.85
CA TYR A 182 16.37 -15.89 -6.83
C TYR A 182 16.59 -16.39 -8.28
N PRO A 183 15.88 -17.44 -8.71
CA PRO A 183 16.03 -17.98 -10.05
C PRO A 183 15.80 -16.94 -11.15
N ASP A 184 14.78 -16.10 -10.98
CA ASP A 184 14.48 -14.95 -11.82
C ASP A 184 14.27 -13.74 -10.90
N PHE A 185 15.37 -13.07 -10.55
CA PHE A 185 15.35 -11.90 -9.66
C PHE A 185 14.51 -10.74 -10.20
N PRO A 186 14.56 -10.37 -11.50
CA PRO A 186 13.68 -9.33 -12.02
C PRO A 186 12.19 -9.64 -11.89
N GLU A 187 11.80 -10.90 -12.09
CA GLU A 187 10.44 -11.36 -11.82
C GLU A 187 10.11 -11.30 -10.32
N TRP A 188 11.02 -11.73 -9.45
CA TRP A 188 10.85 -11.63 -7.99
C TRP A 188 10.65 -10.18 -7.53
N VAL A 189 11.43 -9.24 -8.06
CA VAL A 189 11.30 -7.80 -7.77
C VAL A 189 9.89 -7.33 -8.12
N PHE A 190 9.37 -7.70 -9.30
CA PHE A 190 8.02 -7.37 -9.70
C PHE A 190 6.97 -8.03 -8.80
N TRP A 191 7.05 -9.34 -8.56
CA TRP A 191 6.09 -10.08 -7.75
C TRP A 191 5.94 -9.54 -6.33
N SER A 192 7.06 -9.17 -5.73
CA SER A 192 7.11 -8.58 -4.40
C SER A 192 6.74 -7.10 -4.38
N GLY A 193 7.00 -6.36 -5.46
CA GLY A 193 6.58 -4.95 -5.62
C GLY A 193 5.13 -4.77 -6.08
N ASN A 194 4.47 -5.84 -6.49
CA ASN A 194 3.07 -5.86 -6.93
C ASN A 194 2.12 -5.79 -5.72
N THR A 195 2.09 -4.64 -5.06
CA THR A 195 1.33 -4.40 -3.83
C THR A 195 -0.17 -4.21 -4.08
N VAL A 196 -0.98 -4.50 -3.05
CA VAL A 196 -2.45 -4.34 -3.12
C VAL A 196 -2.82 -2.89 -3.37
N GLN A 197 -2.19 -1.99 -2.62
CA GLN A 197 -2.27 -0.53 -2.73
C GLN A 197 -0.86 0.07 -2.71
N SER A 198 -0.73 1.34 -3.08
CA SER A 198 0.53 2.09 -3.00
C SER A 198 1.11 2.14 -1.59
N GLU A 199 0.24 2.09 -0.58
CA GLU A 199 0.62 2.15 0.83
C GLU A 199 1.00 0.77 1.40
N SER A 200 0.67 -0.32 0.70
CA SER A 200 1.02 -1.65 1.18
C SER A 200 2.51 -1.92 1.04
N SER A 201 3.04 -2.59 2.05
CA SER A 201 4.44 -2.86 2.28
C SER A 201 4.88 -4.11 1.49
N PRO A 202 5.81 -3.99 0.52
CA PRO A 202 6.37 -5.15 -0.18
C PRO A 202 7.21 -6.05 0.74
N ALA A 203 7.68 -5.54 1.88
CA ALA A 203 8.45 -6.28 2.88
C ALA A 203 7.72 -6.29 4.24
N PRO A 204 7.90 -7.33 5.08
CA PRO A 204 7.52 -7.31 6.49
C PRO A 204 8.13 -6.14 7.25
N MET A 205 7.46 -5.70 8.32
CA MET A 205 8.06 -4.76 9.24
C MET A 205 9.12 -5.46 10.10
N ARG A 206 10.13 -4.69 10.53
CA ARG A 206 11.08 -5.13 11.55
C ARG A 206 11.07 -4.11 12.66
N SER A 207 10.95 -4.60 13.89
CA SER A 207 11.05 -3.81 15.11
C SER A 207 11.98 -4.54 16.07
N SER A 208 12.40 -3.86 17.13
CA SER A 208 13.22 -4.48 18.18
C SER A 208 12.51 -5.64 18.88
N SER A 209 11.18 -5.65 18.89
CA SER A 209 10.34 -6.67 19.52
C SER A 209 9.83 -7.75 18.56
N ASP A 210 9.88 -7.51 17.26
CA ASP A 210 9.23 -8.37 16.27
C ASP A 210 9.99 -8.34 14.94
N ASP A 211 10.51 -9.49 14.50
CA ASP A 211 11.34 -9.61 13.30
C ASP A 211 10.58 -10.35 12.19
N GLY A 212 9.79 -9.60 11.43
CA GLY A 212 9.01 -10.15 10.32
C GLY A 212 9.85 -10.82 9.23
N PHE A 213 11.18 -10.66 9.18
CA PHE A 213 12.03 -11.37 8.23
C PHE A 213 12.28 -12.81 8.67
N LYS A 214 12.46 -13.03 9.97
CA LYS A 214 12.75 -14.36 10.53
C LYS A 214 11.48 -15.09 10.91
N ASP A 215 10.57 -14.38 11.55
CA ASP A 215 9.39 -14.94 12.20
C ASP A 215 8.11 -14.60 11.45
N GLY A 216 8.19 -14.10 10.21
CA GLY A 216 7.03 -13.62 9.46
C GLY A 216 6.12 -14.70 8.88
N ILE A 217 6.66 -15.90 8.67
CA ILE A 217 5.94 -17.03 8.06
C ILE A 217 6.45 -18.35 8.64
N LYS A 218 5.54 -19.31 8.80
CA LYS A 218 5.87 -20.68 9.17
C LYS A 218 5.18 -21.68 8.24
N VAL A 219 5.92 -22.69 7.80
CA VAL A 219 5.33 -23.85 7.11
C VAL A 219 4.84 -24.84 8.16
N VAL A 220 3.54 -25.13 8.18
CA VAL A 220 2.94 -26.12 9.10
C VAL A 220 3.04 -27.51 8.50
N SER A 221 2.55 -27.66 7.27
CA SER A 221 2.55 -28.92 6.54
C SER A 221 2.54 -28.68 5.04
N TRP A 222 2.96 -29.67 4.27
CA TRP A 222 2.95 -29.63 2.80
C TRP A 222 2.65 -30.99 2.20
N TRP A 223 2.02 -31.03 1.03
CA TRP A 223 1.59 -32.27 0.37
C TRP A 223 1.54 -32.14 -1.15
N PRO A 224 1.86 -33.20 -1.91
CA PRO A 224 1.56 -33.27 -3.32
C PRO A 224 0.04 -33.45 -3.53
N GLN A 225 -0.54 -32.72 -4.47
CA GLN A 225 -1.96 -32.79 -4.80
C GLN A 225 -2.10 -33.41 -6.20
N LYS A 226 -2.34 -34.72 -6.26
CA LYS A 226 -2.45 -35.49 -7.51
C LYS A 226 -3.77 -35.25 -8.23
N ASP A 227 -4.85 -35.20 -7.46
CA ASP A 227 -6.19 -35.04 -8.01
C ASP A 227 -6.56 -33.56 -8.14
N GLY A 228 -7.35 -33.24 -9.15
CA GLY A 228 -8.00 -31.93 -9.24
C GLY A 228 -9.01 -31.73 -8.12
N PHE A 229 -9.45 -30.49 -7.91
CA PHE A 229 -10.48 -30.17 -6.92
C PHE A 229 -11.41 -29.07 -7.42
N GLU A 230 -12.59 -28.99 -6.79
CA GLU A 230 -13.53 -27.90 -7.05
C GLU A 230 -13.06 -26.64 -6.31
N ALA A 231 -12.89 -25.55 -7.05
CA ALA A 231 -12.49 -24.26 -6.53
C ALA A 231 -13.46 -23.16 -6.98
N ARG A 232 -13.44 -22.04 -6.27
CA ARG A 232 -14.17 -20.82 -6.64
C ARG A 232 -13.29 -19.96 -7.52
N TYR A 233 -13.82 -19.50 -8.63
CA TYR A 233 -13.13 -18.56 -9.50
C TYR A 233 -13.99 -17.33 -9.78
N ARG A 234 -13.33 -16.19 -9.86
CA ARG A 234 -13.96 -14.91 -10.15
C ARG A 234 -13.72 -14.58 -11.62
N GLN A 235 -14.75 -14.78 -12.45
CA GLN A 235 -14.64 -14.61 -13.90
C GLN A 235 -14.49 -13.15 -14.35
N LYS A 236 -15.06 -12.20 -13.60
CA LYS A 236 -15.02 -10.77 -13.93
C LYS A 236 -14.17 -9.98 -12.94
N LEU A 237 -13.50 -8.94 -13.42
CA LEU A 237 -12.88 -7.96 -12.55
C LEU A 237 -13.95 -7.20 -11.75
N PRO A 238 -13.72 -6.91 -10.46
CA PRO A 238 -14.57 -6.00 -9.71
C PRO A 238 -14.68 -4.66 -10.43
N THR A 239 -15.90 -4.17 -10.60
CA THR A 239 -16.17 -2.84 -11.13
C THR A 239 -16.86 -2.01 -10.06
N TRP A 240 -17.02 -0.71 -10.28
CA TRP A 240 -17.80 0.15 -9.38
C TRP A 240 -19.27 -0.29 -9.28
N GLN A 241 -19.81 -0.83 -10.38
CA GLN A 241 -21.20 -1.31 -10.45
C GLN A 241 -21.35 -2.70 -9.82
N GLU A 242 -20.33 -3.55 -9.96
CA GLU A 242 -20.28 -4.91 -9.44
C GLU A 242 -18.97 -5.09 -8.66
N PRO A 243 -18.88 -4.55 -7.42
CA PRO A 243 -17.66 -4.64 -6.60
C PRO A 243 -17.38 -6.09 -6.15
N GLU A 244 -18.40 -6.93 -6.19
CA GLU A 244 -18.36 -8.33 -5.75
C GLU A 244 -18.93 -9.25 -6.84
N PRO A 245 -18.22 -9.43 -7.96
CA PRO A 245 -18.72 -10.29 -9.02
C PRO A 245 -18.83 -11.73 -8.54
N LEU A 246 -19.87 -12.42 -9.01
CA LEU A 246 -20.19 -13.78 -8.61
C LEU A 246 -19.01 -14.73 -8.85
N MET A 247 -18.77 -15.62 -7.89
CA MET A 247 -17.76 -16.66 -8.01
C MET A 247 -18.38 -17.97 -8.46
N SER A 248 -17.96 -18.46 -9.63
CA SER A 248 -18.37 -19.76 -10.16
C SER A 248 -17.55 -20.89 -9.54
N ARG A 249 -18.15 -22.08 -9.49
CA ARG A 249 -17.44 -23.33 -9.12
C ARG A 249 -16.78 -23.86 -10.38
N VAL A 250 -15.48 -24.09 -10.32
CA VAL A 250 -14.66 -24.56 -11.43
C VAL A 250 -13.87 -25.76 -10.92
N ALA A 251 -13.95 -26.88 -11.65
CA ALA A 251 -13.05 -28.00 -11.45
C ALA A 251 -11.66 -27.58 -11.92
N TYR A 252 -10.72 -27.46 -10.99
CA TYR A 252 -9.35 -27.10 -11.30
C TYR A 252 -8.45 -28.33 -11.33
N LYS A 253 -7.63 -28.41 -12.37
CA LYS A 253 -6.55 -29.39 -12.49
C LYS A 253 -5.29 -28.64 -12.95
N ALA A 254 -4.13 -29.06 -12.46
CA ALA A 254 -2.87 -28.54 -12.98
C ALA A 254 -2.79 -28.80 -14.51
N PRO A 255 -2.20 -27.87 -15.28
CA PRO A 255 -1.88 -28.11 -16.69
C PRO A 255 -1.00 -29.35 -16.89
N ASP A 256 -1.02 -29.93 -18.09
CA ASP A 256 -0.21 -31.09 -18.42
C ASP A 256 1.30 -30.83 -18.18
N GLY A 257 1.99 -31.81 -17.59
CA GLY A 257 3.40 -31.71 -17.19
C GLY A 257 3.64 -30.94 -15.88
N LYS A 258 2.58 -30.46 -15.24
CA LYS A 258 2.61 -29.87 -13.89
C LYS A 258 1.75 -30.66 -12.92
N GLN A 259 2.05 -30.52 -11.64
CA GLN A 259 1.24 -31.02 -10.55
C GLN A 259 0.92 -29.89 -9.57
N LEU A 260 -0.18 -30.05 -8.83
CA LEU A 260 -0.48 -29.13 -7.74
C LEU A 260 0.33 -29.53 -6.51
N PHE A 261 0.85 -28.51 -5.82
CA PHE A 261 1.54 -28.69 -4.55
C PHE A 261 0.94 -27.78 -3.50
N GLY A 262 0.37 -28.38 -2.46
CA GLY A 262 -0.28 -27.66 -1.36
C GLY A 262 0.69 -27.41 -0.20
N VAL A 263 0.66 -26.21 0.34
CA VAL A 263 1.40 -25.82 1.53
C VAL A 263 0.48 -25.09 2.48
N ARG A 264 0.42 -25.55 3.73
CA ARG A 264 -0.24 -24.86 4.83
C ARG A 264 0.74 -23.93 5.52
N LEU A 265 0.40 -22.65 5.53
CA LEU A 265 1.22 -21.57 6.03
C LEU A 265 0.52 -20.92 7.22
N ASP A 266 1.29 -20.62 8.27
CA ASP A 266 0.89 -19.70 9.33
C ASP A 266 1.61 -18.37 9.05
N LEU A 267 0.85 -17.35 8.64
CA LEU A 267 1.36 -15.98 8.50
C LEU A 267 1.36 -15.34 9.89
N MET A 268 2.52 -14.94 10.37
CA MET A 268 2.66 -14.42 11.73
C MET A 268 2.38 -12.93 11.77
N ARG A 269 1.88 -12.42 12.90
CA ARG A 269 1.60 -10.98 13.09
C ARG A 269 2.75 -10.06 12.66
N ALA A 270 3.98 -10.51 12.88
CA ALA A 270 5.24 -9.86 12.49
C ALA A 270 5.33 -9.46 11.02
N ALA A 271 4.71 -10.23 10.13
CA ALA A 271 4.69 -9.94 8.70
C ALA A 271 3.47 -9.13 8.25
N GLY A 272 2.56 -8.79 9.16
CA GLY A 272 1.42 -7.94 8.89
C GLY A 272 1.79 -6.46 8.81
N GLU A 273 0.94 -5.68 8.16
CA GLU A 273 0.99 -4.23 8.18
C GLU A 273 0.11 -3.69 9.29
N SER A 274 0.64 -2.77 10.11
CA SER A 274 -0.19 -1.99 11.02
C SER A 274 -0.77 -0.77 10.29
N ASP A 275 -2.08 -0.56 10.45
CA ASP A 275 -2.79 0.63 9.95
C ASP A 275 -3.28 1.52 11.10
N GLY A 276 -2.69 1.38 12.29
CA GLY A 276 -3.10 2.09 13.51
C GLY A 276 -4.37 1.53 14.17
N VAL A 277 -5.25 0.88 13.43
CA VAL A 277 -6.48 0.25 13.95
C VAL A 277 -6.23 -1.22 14.29
N GLY A 278 -5.45 -1.90 13.47
CA GLY A 278 -5.08 -3.29 13.66
C GLY A 278 -3.79 -3.63 12.93
N VAL A 279 -3.56 -4.93 12.83
CA VAL A 279 -2.52 -5.48 11.97
C VAL A 279 -3.22 -6.38 10.95
N ALA A 280 -2.90 -6.23 9.67
CA ALA A 280 -3.49 -7.01 8.60
C ALA A 280 -2.43 -7.45 7.58
N HIS A 281 -2.57 -8.65 7.06
CA HIS A 281 -1.82 -9.14 5.91
C HIS A 281 -2.49 -8.65 4.64
N ARG A 282 -1.89 -7.66 3.98
CA ARG A 282 -2.35 -7.14 2.69
C ARG A 282 -1.43 -7.62 1.58
N PHE A 283 -1.87 -8.53 0.73
CA PHE A 283 -0.97 -9.15 -0.24
C PHE A 283 -1.67 -9.53 -1.54
N ARG A 284 -0.86 -9.68 -2.58
CA ARG A 284 -1.25 -10.35 -3.83
C ARG A 284 -0.67 -11.76 -3.86
N PRO A 285 -1.26 -12.71 -4.61
CA PRO A 285 -0.74 -14.08 -4.71
C PRO A 285 0.73 -14.16 -5.11
N THR A 286 1.22 -13.22 -5.91
CA THR A 286 2.64 -13.12 -6.31
C THR A 286 3.59 -12.91 -5.13
N MET A 287 3.10 -12.36 -4.01
CA MET A 287 3.90 -12.19 -2.80
C MET A 287 4.08 -13.49 -2.01
N ILE A 288 3.35 -14.56 -2.36
CA ILE A 288 3.58 -15.90 -1.84
C ILE A 288 4.19 -16.71 -2.98
N ARG A 289 5.46 -17.10 -2.84
CA ARG A 289 6.15 -17.93 -3.82
C ARG A 289 6.74 -19.17 -3.17
N LEU A 290 6.72 -20.27 -3.92
CA LEU A 290 7.48 -21.47 -3.64
C LEU A 290 8.74 -21.46 -4.50
N VAL A 291 9.88 -21.73 -3.89
CA VAL A 291 11.13 -22.01 -4.61
C VAL A 291 11.40 -23.51 -4.55
N ALA A 292 11.65 -24.12 -5.71
CA ALA A 292 11.90 -25.54 -5.84
C ALA A 292 12.98 -25.82 -6.90
N GLU A 293 13.65 -26.96 -6.76
CA GLU A 293 14.67 -27.42 -7.70
C GLU A 293 14.14 -28.55 -8.58
N ARG A 294 14.56 -28.58 -9.85
CA ARG A 294 14.28 -29.67 -10.78
C ARG A 294 15.52 -29.95 -11.59
N ASN A 295 16.09 -31.14 -11.46
CA ASN A 295 17.30 -31.55 -12.17
C ASN A 295 18.48 -30.58 -12.01
N GLY A 296 18.61 -29.95 -10.84
CA GLY A 296 19.64 -28.93 -10.57
C GLY A 296 19.26 -27.50 -10.96
N ASP A 297 18.16 -27.31 -11.70
CA ASP A 297 17.63 -25.98 -12.03
C ASP A 297 16.65 -25.52 -10.95
N THR A 298 16.97 -24.44 -10.25
CA THR A 298 16.03 -23.81 -9.33
C THR A 298 14.99 -22.98 -10.10
N ARG A 299 13.73 -23.05 -9.69
CA ARG A 299 12.60 -22.30 -10.24
C ARG A 299 11.73 -21.74 -9.12
N GLN A 300 10.94 -20.72 -9.44
CA GLN A 300 10.00 -20.10 -8.53
C GLN A 300 8.58 -20.17 -9.07
N TYR A 301 7.61 -20.39 -8.19
CA TYR A 301 6.22 -20.62 -8.54
C TYR A 301 5.33 -19.72 -7.67
N PRO A 302 4.47 -18.86 -8.24
CA PRO A 302 3.55 -18.05 -7.46
C PRO A 302 2.35 -18.90 -7.03
N ALA A 303 1.68 -18.51 -5.94
CA ALA A 303 0.43 -19.16 -5.53
C ALA A 303 -0.64 -19.02 -6.62
N ARG A 304 -1.29 -20.13 -6.98
CA ARG A 304 -2.38 -20.20 -7.97
C ARG A 304 -3.74 -20.38 -7.33
N ILE A 305 -3.77 -20.95 -6.13
CA ILE A 305 -4.99 -21.18 -5.38
C ILE A 305 -4.71 -20.86 -3.91
N LEU A 306 -5.64 -20.18 -3.26
CA LEU A 306 -5.58 -19.84 -1.85
C LEU A 306 -6.86 -20.29 -1.12
N SER A 307 -6.73 -20.74 0.12
CA SER A 307 -7.83 -20.92 1.07
C SER A 307 -7.49 -20.23 2.40
N GLY A 308 -8.51 -19.74 3.11
CA GLY A 308 -8.35 -18.97 4.35
C GLY A 308 -7.97 -17.49 4.14
N ALA A 309 -7.64 -17.09 2.91
CA ALA A 309 -7.29 -15.72 2.57
C ALA A 309 -8.50 -14.82 2.21
N ASP A 310 -9.66 -15.41 1.93
CA ASP A 310 -10.86 -14.69 1.49
C ASP A 310 -12.03 -14.95 2.43
N THR A 311 -12.37 -13.94 3.23
CA THR A 311 -13.42 -14.01 4.24
C THR A 311 -14.81 -14.25 3.63
N LYS A 312 -15.02 -13.96 2.33
CA LYS A 312 -16.33 -14.06 1.67
C LYS A 312 -16.72 -15.49 1.33
N ILE A 313 -15.74 -16.31 1.04
CA ILE A 313 -15.92 -17.73 0.70
C ILE A 313 -15.47 -18.66 1.84
N GLY A 314 -15.08 -18.08 2.97
CA GLY A 314 -14.58 -18.79 4.14
C GLY A 314 -13.37 -19.66 3.78
N ASN A 315 -13.55 -20.97 3.87
CA ASN A 315 -12.47 -21.95 3.67
C ASN A 315 -12.46 -22.56 2.28
N ALA A 316 -13.35 -22.11 1.39
CA ALA A 316 -13.35 -22.62 0.03
C ALA A 316 -12.04 -22.27 -0.65
N LEU A 317 -11.56 -23.19 -1.49
CA LEU A 317 -10.41 -22.97 -2.35
C LEU A 317 -10.77 -21.93 -3.40
N ARG A 318 -9.94 -20.90 -3.54
CA ARG A 318 -10.10 -19.85 -4.55
C ARG A 318 -8.99 -19.93 -5.57
N ILE A 319 -9.33 -20.00 -6.85
CA ILE A 319 -8.38 -19.77 -7.94
C ILE A 319 -8.07 -18.28 -7.97
N VAL A 320 -6.78 -17.93 -7.96
CA VAL A 320 -6.33 -16.54 -7.82
C VAL A 320 -5.49 -16.12 -9.01
N ASP A 321 -5.80 -14.94 -9.55
CA ASP A 321 -4.97 -14.29 -10.57
C ASP A 321 -3.80 -13.54 -9.90
N LEU A 322 -2.74 -13.24 -10.66
CA LEU A 322 -1.55 -12.53 -10.16
C LEU A 322 -1.86 -11.12 -9.60
N ASP A 323 -2.97 -10.51 -10.03
CA ASP A 323 -3.42 -9.16 -9.67
C ASP A 323 -4.51 -9.16 -8.58
N ASN A 324 -4.91 -10.31 -8.05
CA ASN A 324 -5.95 -10.39 -7.04
C ASN A 324 -5.45 -9.82 -5.69
N ASN A 325 -6.27 -9.00 -5.06
CA ASN A 325 -5.96 -8.38 -3.78
C ASN A 325 -6.57 -9.18 -2.62
N PHE A 326 -5.77 -9.43 -1.60
CA PHE A 326 -6.18 -10.07 -0.35
C PHE A 326 -5.84 -9.18 0.84
N ALA A 327 -6.74 -9.18 1.82
CA ALA A 327 -6.56 -8.53 3.11
C ALA A 327 -7.15 -9.44 4.18
N VAL A 328 -6.31 -9.95 5.08
CA VAL A 328 -6.75 -10.75 6.23
C VAL A 328 -6.21 -10.15 7.51
N ASN A 329 -7.05 -10.11 8.55
CA ASN A 329 -6.61 -9.65 9.87
C ASN A 329 -5.46 -10.54 10.36
N ALA A 330 -4.41 -9.92 10.88
CA ALA A 330 -3.28 -10.60 11.50
C ALA A 330 -3.58 -10.77 12.99
N GLY A 331 -4.00 -11.97 13.37
CA GLY A 331 -4.08 -12.39 14.78
C GLY A 331 -2.66 -12.59 15.35
N GLU A 332 -2.48 -13.58 16.24
CA GLU A 332 -1.12 -14.07 16.55
C GLU A 332 -0.50 -14.74 15.31
N SER A 333 -1.31 -15.57 14.66
CA SER A 333 -1.02 -16.19 13.36
C SER A 333 -2.30 -16.30 12.53
N THR A 334 -2.19 -16.08 11.23
CA THR A 334 -3.26 -16.26 10.26
C THR A 334 -2.92 -17.42 9.34
N ARG A 335 -3.66 -18.51 9.48
CA ARG A 335 -3.42 -19.74 8.72
C ARG A 335 -4.07 -19.66 7.35
N LEU A 336 -3.35 -20.11 6.32
CA LEU A 336 -3.83 -20.22 4.95
C LEU A 336 -3.26 -21.47 4.27
N ASP A 337 -3.99 -22.00 3.31
CA ASP A 337 -3.50 -23.06 2.42
C ASP A 337 -3.21 -22.44 1.04
N ALA A 338 -1.97 -22.56 0.57
CA ALA A 338 -1.53 -22.08 -0.74
C ALA A 338 -1.17 -23.25 -1.65
N PHE A 339 -1.67 -23.24 -2.88
CA PHE A 339 -1.33 -24.26 -3.88
C PHE A 339 -0.55 -23.64 -5.04
N PHE A 340 0.49 -24.36 -5.45
CA PHE A 340 1.42 -23.97 -6.49
C PHE A 340 1.33 -24.97 -7.65
N GLU A 341 1.44 -24.47 -8.88
CA GLU A 341 1.60 -25.29 -10.06
C GLU A 341 3.08 -25.54 -10.33
N VAL A 342 3.58 -26.67 -9.85
CA VAL A 342 5.00 -27.03 -9.93
C VAL A 342 5.23 -28.04 -11.04
N ASP A 343 6.43 -28.02 -11.60
CA ASP A 343 6.84 -29.02 -12.58
C ASP A 343 6.90 -30.43 -11.95
N GLU A 344 6.66 -31.48 -12.74
CA GLU A 344 6.88 -32.85 -12.26
C GLU A 344 8.36 -33.13 -11.92
N GLY A 345 8.60 -33.90 -10.85
CA GLY A 345 9.95 -34.24 -10.38
C GLY A 345 10.69 -33.12 -9.64
N TYR A 346 9.99 -32.10 -9.16
CA TYR A 346 10.56 -31.04 -8.34
C TYR A 346 10.91 -31.49 -6.91
N SER A 347 11.85 -30.78 -6.30
CA SER A 347 12.21 -30.84 -4.89
C SER A 347 11.98 -29.46 -4.27
N PRO A 348 10.98 -29.27 -3.40
CA PRO A 348 10.71 -27.96 -2.82
C PRO A 348 11.79 -27.56 -1.80
N VAL A 349 12.17 -26.28 -1.79
CA VAL A 349 13.23 -25.75 -0.92
C VAL A 349 12.61 -24.91 0.20
N PHE A 350 12.02 -23.76 -0.15
CA PHE A 350 11.39 -22.84 0.81
C PHE A 350 10.15 -22.17 0.23
N VAL A 351 9.27 -21.69 1.11
CA VAL A 351 8.22 -20.73 0.78
C VAL A 351 8.63 -19.36 1.27
N GLU A 352 8.39 -18.34 0.45
CA GLU A 352 8.62 -16.95 0.81
C GLU A 352 7.29 -16.19 0.78
N TYR A 353 7.06 -15.37 1.80
CA TYR A 353 5.95 -14.44 1.92
C TYR A 353 6.47 -13.02 2.07
N ARG A 354 6.10 -12.14 1.13
CA ARG A 354 6.68 -10.79 1.01
C ARG A 354 8.21 -10.88 0.90
N ARG A 355 8.91 -9.75 0.75
CA ARG A 355 10.38 -9.82 0.68
C ARG A 355 10.95 -10.32 2.00
N HIS A 356 11.90 -11.26 1.93
CA HIS A 356 12.71 -11.76 3.05
C HIS A 356 12.03 -12.68 4.07
N ALA A 357 10.70 -12.68 4.25
CA ALA A 357 10.06 -13.65 5.14
C ALA A 357 10.07 -15.04 4.49
N ARG A 358 10.98 -15.90 4.92
CA ARG A 358 11.19 -17.24 4.35
C ARG A 358 10.98 -18.31 5.39
N ALA A 359 10.37 -19.41 4.98
CA ALA A 359 10.27 -20.62 5.77
C ALA A 359 10.67 -21.83 4.93
N GLU A 360 11.67 -22.58 5.41
CA GLU A 360 12.11 -23.82 4.78
C GLU A 360 11.01 -24.89 4.85
N LEU A 361 10.78 -25.63 3.77
CA LEU A 361 9.77 -26.69 3.79
C LEU A 361 10.16 -27.86 4.68
N ALA A 362 11.46 -28.06 4.93
CA ALA A 362 11.97 -29.09 5.82
C ALA A 362 11.48 -28.92 7.27
N MET A 363 11.10 -27.69 7.67
CA MET A 363 10.53 -27.41 9.00
C MET A 363 9.05 -27.82 9.11
N GLY A 364 8.37 -28.00 7.98
CA GLY A 364 6.97 -28.42 7.91
C GLY A 364 6.82 -29.94 7.87
N THR A 365 5.66 -30.44 8.31
CA THR A 365 5.36 -31.87 8.22
C THR A 365 4.93 -32.24 6.80
N ARG A 366 5.65 -33.14 6.14
CA ARG A 366 5.21 -33.74 4.87
C ARG A 366 3.97 -34.61 5.13
N ALA A 367 2.86 -34.28 4.49
CA ALA A 367 1.62 -35.05 4.52
C ALA A 367 1.38 -35.76 3.17
N GLU A 368 0.69 -36.89 3.20
CA GLU A 368 0.30 -37.63 1.99
C GLU A 368 -0.92 -37.01 1.28
N ALA A 369 -1.73 -36.24 2.01
CA ALA A 369 -2.97 -35.66 1.55
C ALA A 369 -3.18 -34.28 2.20
N PRO A 370 -4.04 -33.41 1.63
CA PRO A 370 -4.46 -32.18 2.28
C PRO A 370 -5.02 -32.46 3.67
N PRO A 371 -4.72 -31.61 4.67
CA PRO A 371 -5.31 -31.75 6.00
C PRO A 371 -6.84 -31.71 5.93
N LYS A 372 -7.50 -32.65 6.61
CA LYS A 372 -8.97 -32.78 6.61
C LYS A 372 -9.67 -31.59 7.26
N ASP A 373 -8.99 -30.92 8.18
CA ASP A 373 -9.39 -29.65 8.74
C ASP A 373 -9.11 -28.55 7.71
N HIS A 374 -9.95 -28.46 6.68
CA HIS A 374 -10.00 -27.26 5.83
C HIS A 374 -10.52 -26.09 6.69
N LEU A 375 -9.60 -25.50 7.47
CA LEU A 375 -9.73 -24.32 8.32
C LEU A 375 -11.11 -24.09 8.96
N ALA A 376 -11.77 -25.14 9.43
CA ALA A 376 -13.11 -25.03 9.98
C ALA A 376 -13.12 -24.08 11.18
N LYS A 377 -13.84 -22.96 11.02
CA LYS A 377 -14.14 -21.91 12.01
C LYS A 377 -13.01 -20.91 12.29
N LEU A 378 -12.87 -19.90 11.42
CA LEU A 378 -12.84 -18.54 11.95
C LEU A 378 -14.22 -18.31 12.57
N THR A 379 -14.35 -18.63 13.86
CA THR A 379 -15.52 -18.26 14.64
C THR A 379 -15.74 -16.77 14.43
N ALA A 380 -16.91 -16.39 13.92
CA ALA A 380 -17.43 -15.02 13.92
C ALA A 380 -17.64 -14.45 15.36
N SER A 381 -16.93 -14.99 16.35
CA SER A 381 -17.09 -14.75 17.78
C SER A 381 -16.27 -13.56 18.31
N THR A 382 -15.50 -12.85 17.48
CA THR A 382 -14.72 -11.68 17.91
C THR A 382 -15.23 -10.33 17.39
N VAL A 383 -16.32 -10.32 16.61
CA VAL A 383 -17.03 -9.06 16.23
C VAL A 383 -18.43 -8.98 16.85
N ALA A 384 -18.92 -10.04 17.50
CA ALA A 384 -20.04 -9.95 18.43
C ALA A 384 -19.54 -9.37 19.76
N ALA A 385 -19.20 -8.08 19.76
CA ALA A 385 -19.14 -7.29 20.98
C ALA A 385 -20.48 -7.47 21.69
N LYS A 386 -20.42 -8.08 22.88
CA LYS A 386 -21.47 -8.12 23.89
C LYS A 386 -22.27 -6.83 23.85
N GLY A 387 -23.51 -6.91 23.36
CA GLY A 387 -24.56 -5.97 23.70
C GLY A 387 -24.87 -6.15 25.17
N ASP A 388 -24.12 -5.45 26.02
CA ASP A 388 -24.39 -5.37 27.44
C ASP A 388 -25.66 -4.53 27.63
N SER A 389 -26.77 -5.22 27.80
CA SER A 389 -28.06 -4.65 28.14
C SER A 389 -28.14 -4.53 29.66
N GLY A 390 -27.54 -3.48 30.21
CA GLY A 390 -27.68 -3.22 31.63
C GLY A 390 -26.70 -2.22 32.24
N SER A 391 -26.97 -0.93 32.11
CA SER A 391 -27.10 -0.01 33.26
C SER A 391 -27.21 1.43 32.75
N GLY A 392 -28.17 2.17 33.30
CA GLY A 392 -28.43 3.55 32.97
C GLY A 392 -27.29 4.47 33.41
N ALA A 393 -26.26 4.60 32.58
CA ALA A 393 -25.34 5.73 32.64
C ALA A 393 -26.02 6.94 31.97
N LYS A 394 -26.21 8.02 32.74
CA LYS A 394 -26.64 9.33 32.24
C LYS A 394 -25.56 9.88 31.30
N GLY A 395 -25.58 9.46 30.04
CA GLY A 395 -24.68 10.01 29.01
C GLY A 395 -24.94 11.51 28.78
N SER A 396 -23.86 12.26 28.57
CA SER A 396 -23.90 13.70 28.29
C SER A 396 -24.80 14.00 27.08
N GLY A 397 -25.46 15.16 27.05
CA GLY A 397 -26.40 15.52 25.99
C GLY A 397 -25.81 15.57 24.57
N ILE A 398 -24.48 15.58 24.40
CA ILE A 398 -23.79 15.67 23.11
C ILE A 398 -23.60 14.28 22.56
N THR A 399 -23.33 13.29 23.41
CA THR A 399 -23.32 11.91 22.96
C THR A 399 -24.70 11.53 22.43
N ARG A 400 -25.80 11.96 23.06
CA ARG A 400 -27.17 11.77 22.55
C ARG A 400 -27.50 12.62 21.32
N PHE A 401 -27.12 13.90 21.31
CA PHE A 401 -27.35 14.78 20.15
C PHE A 401 -26.58 14.29 18.93
N VAL A 402 -25.28 14.02 19.08
CA VAL A 402 -24.42 13.59 17.99
C VAL A 402 -24.64 12.10 17.64
N ASP A 403 -25.09 11.25 18.56
CA ASP A 403 -25.61 9.93 18.16
C ASP A 403 -26.95 10.02 17.45
N GLY A 404 -27.81 11.00 17.76
CA GLY A 404 -29.00 11.33 16.95
C GLY A 404 -28.61 11.83 15.55
N PHE A 405 -27.59 12.70 15.50
CA PHE A 405 -26.99 13.24 14.27
C PHE A 405 -26.37 12.13 13.39
N LEU A 406 -25.69 11.15 14.00
CA LEU A 406 -25.07 10.01 13.32
C LEU A 406 -26.03 8.85 13.03
N ARG A 407 -27.18 8.76 13.71
CA ARG A 407 -28.18 7.68 13.51
C ARG A 407 -29.34 8.09 12.59
N GLY A 408 -29.43 9.34 12.12
CA GLY A 408 -30.52 9.69 11.20
C GLY A 408 -30.61 11.10 10.60
N ASP A 409 -29.79 12.10 10.97
CA ASP A 409 -30.04 13.49 10.54
C ASP A 409 -28.79 14.17 9.94
N SER A 410 -28.27 13.65 8.82
CA SER A 410 -27.60 14.55 7.87
C SER A 410 -28.70 15.29 7.12
N GLY A 411 -28.90 16.58 7.41
CA GLY A 411 -30.04 17.34 6.91
C GLY A 411 -29.91 18.84 7.11
N ASP A 412 -30.91 19.55 6.59
CA ASP A 412 -30.99 21.01 6.62
C ASP A 412 -31.40 21.50 8.02
N ARG A 413 -30.45 22.14 8.73
CA ARG A 413 -30.68 22.78 10.02
C ARG A 413 -29.83 24.05 10.13
N GLU A 414 -30.39 25.08 10.75
CA GLU A 414 -29.65 26.32 11.07
C GLU A 414 -29.15 26.35 12.54
N ASP A 415 -29.62 25.40 13.37
CA ASP A 415 -29.30 25.33 14.79
C ASP A 415 -27.92 24.74 15.06
N LEU A 416 -27.19 25.33 16.01
CA LEU A 416 -25.90 24.82 16.45
C LEU A 416 -26.05 23.57 17.34
N PRO A 417 -25.12 22.60 17.24
CA PRO A 417 -25.12 21.40 18.08
C PRO A 417 -24.83 21.69 19.56
N ILE A 418 -24.21 22.84 19.84
CA ILE A 418 -24.02 23.40 21.17
C ILE A 418 -24.49 24.85 21.18
N ARG A 419 -24.90 25.34 22.34
CA ARG A 419 -25.35 26.74 22.47
C ARG A 419 -24.36 27.50 23.35
N PRO A 420 -23.19 27.90 22.80
CA PRO A 420 -22.16 28.55 23.58
C PRO A 420 -22.68 29.91 24.08
N LEU A 421 -22.31 30.26 25.31
CA LEU A 421 -22.55 31.59 25.84
C LEU A 421 -21.72 32.60 25.05
N ILE A 422 -22.35 33.68 24.58
CA ILE A 422 -21.69 34.71 23.76
C ILE A 422 -20.46 35.26 24.49
N GLU A 423 -20.54 35.45 25.81
CA GLU A 423 -19.43 35.95 26.63
C GLU A 423 -18.21 35.02 26.67
N ARG A 424 -18.41 33.71 26.52
CA ARG A 424 -17.34 32.69 26.56
C ARG A 424 -16.62 32.55 25.22
N VAL A 425 -17.18 33.11 24.16
CA VAL A 425 -16.68 32.98 22.78
C VAL A 425 -16.33 34.32 22.15
N ARG A 426 -16.23 35.40 22.92
CA ARG A 426 -15.74 36.68 22.39
C ARG A 426 -14.22 36.62 22.21
N SER A 427 -13.78 36.39 20.98
CA SER A 427 -12.41 36.59 20.54
C SER A 427 -12.38 37.56 19.35
N ALA A 428 -11.20 38.07 18.99
CA ALA A 428 -11.04 39.01 17.86
C ALA A 428 -11.48 38.40 16.51
N ASP A 429 -11.52 37.07 16.41
CA ASP A 429 -11.81 36.33 15.18
C ASP A 429 -13.24 35.78 15.11
N ILE A 430 -14.13 36.19 16.03
CA ILE A 430 -15.53 35.73 16.07
C ILE A 430 -16.47 36.92 15.91
N GLU A 431 -17.26 36.89 14.84
CA GLU A 431 -18.35 37.82 14.60
C GLU A 431 -19.67 37.18 15.01
N VAL A 432 -20.32 37.75 16.03
CA VAL A 432 -21.67 37.36 16.50
C VAL A 432 -22.61 38.55 16.30
N ARG A 433 -23.78 38.30 15.72
CA ARG A 433 -24.87 39.29 15.64
C ARG A 433 -26.10 38.69 16.32
N GLU A 434 -26.59 39.37 17.36
CA GLU A 434 -27.69 38.88 18.19
C GLU A 434 -27.38 37.49 18.77
N ASP A 435 -28.15 36.48 18.40
CA ASP A 435 -27.99 35.07 18.78
C ASP A 435 -27.35 34.21 17.67
N ARG A 436 -26.75 34.85 16.65
CA ARG A 436 -26.23 34.16 15.45
C ARG A 436 -24.72 34.29 15.29
N LEU A 437 -24.07 33.17 15.00
CA LEU A 437 -22.66 33.12 14.57
C LEU A 437 -22.56 33.56 13.12
N VAL A 438 -22.01 34.74 12.87
CA VAL A 438 -21.78 35.23 11.50
C VAL A 438 -20.59 34.54 10.89
N SER A 439 -19.44 34.60 11.54
CA SER A 439 -18.23 33.89 11.13
C SER A 439 -17.29 33.74 12.32
N GLY A 440 -16.38 32.76 12.26
CA GLY A 440 -15.28 32.67 13.21
C GLY A 440 -14.96 31.25 13.67
N ARG A 441 -14.13 31.18 14.71
CA ARG A 441 -13.63 29.92 15.26
C ARG A 441 -13.85 29.82 16.77
N ILE A 442 -14.71 28.90 17.17
CA ILE A 442 -15.02 28.61 18.57
C ILE A 442 -14.30 27.33 18.98
N SER A 443 -13.58 27.33 20.09
CA SER A 443 -13.03 26.10 20.66
C SER A 443 -13.09 26.10 22.18
N GLY A 444 -13.26 24.93 22.78
CA GLY A 444 -13.35 24.80 24.23
C GLY A 444 -13.96 23.48 24.67
N SER A 445 -13.86 23.21 25.97
CA SER A 445 -14.63 22.13 26.56
C SER A 445 -16.10 22.52 26.64
N ARG A 446 -16.98 21.53 26.45
CA ARG A 446 -18.42 21.77 26.41
C ARG A 446 -18.93 22.44 27.68
N SER A 447 -18.52 21.95 28.85
CA SER A 447 -18.98 22.51 30.12
C SER A 447 -18.64 23.99 30.19
N ASN A 448 -17.43 24.38 29.80
CA ASN A 448 -17.01 25.78 29.81
C ASN A 448 -17.81 26.64 28.81
N LEU A 449 -18.10 26.12 27.62
CA LEU A 449 -18.85 26.85 26.60
C LEU A 449 -20.32 27.05 26.97
N GLU A 450 -20.95 26.10 27.67
CA GLU A 450 -22.39 26.12 27.96
C GLU A 450 -22.74 26.52 29.40
N GLN A 451 -21.79 26.56 30.34
CA GLN A 451 -22.06 26.82 31.76
C GLN A 451 -22.26 28.31 32.06
N GLY A 452 -23.44 28.64 32.58
CA GLY A 452 -23.82 29.97 33.04
C GLY A 452 -25.18 30.41 32.50
N ASP A 453 -25.69 31.51 33.08
CA ASP A 453 -26.90 32.19 32.65
C ASP A 453 -26.49 33.41 31.82
N GLY A 454 -26.89 33.45 30.56
CA GLY A 454 -26.52 34.52 29.64
C GLY A 454 -27.00 34.26 28.22
N PRO A 455 -26.89 35.25 27.32
CA PRO A 455 -27.29 35.10 25.93
C PRO A 455 -26.38 34.06 25.24
N ARG A 456 -27.00 33.21 24.42
CA ARG A 456 -26.34 32.09 23.75
C ARG A 456 -26.39 32.29 22.25
N ILE A 457 -25.38 31.76 21.57
CA ILE A 457 -25.44 31.59 20.13
C ILE A 457 -26.33 30.38 19.86
N GLU A 458 -27.48 30.59 19.21
CA GLU A 458 -28.43 29.52 18.91
C GLU A 458 -28.27 29.00 17.48
N ARG A 459 -27.90 29.88 16.53
CA ARG A 459 -27.87 29.57 15.10
C ARG A 459 -26.63 30.10 14.39
N MET A 460 -26.36 29.59 13.20
CA MET A 460 -25.38 30.19 12.27
C MET A 460 -26.11 31.18 11.34
N GLN A 461 -25.47 32.30 11.01
CA GLN A 461 -26.01 33.23 10.01
C GLN A 461 -25.80 32.64 8.61
N VAL A 462 -26.90 32.45 7.89
CA VAL A 462 -26.90 31.93 6.52
C VAL A 462 -27.48 33.01 5.60
N PRO A 463 -26.97 33.19 4.37
CA PRO A 463 -27.61 34.05 3.38
C PRO A 463 -29.10 33.68 3.18
N GLU A 464 -29.94 34.68 2.91
CA GLU A 464 -31.38 34.50 2.82
C GLU A 464 -31.81 33.56 1.68
N ASP A 465 -30.97 33.29 0.70
CA ASP A 465 -31.23 32.38 -0.42
C ASP A 465 -30.56 31.00 -0.25
N LYS A 466 -29.97 30.72 0.92
CA LYS A 466 -29.19 29.50 1.18
C LYS A 466 -29.66 28.73 2.41
N ARG A 467 -29.10 27.53 2.57
CA ARG A 467 -29.31 26.59 3.68
C ARG A 467 -28.00 25.98 4.14
N LEU A 468 -27.95 25.53 5.38
CA LEU A 468 -26.81 24.78 5.90
C LEU A 468 -27.06 23.30 5.74
N MET A 469 -26.04 22.62 5.23
CA MET A 469 -26.03 21.19 5.09
C MET A 469 -24.90 20.64 5.94
N TYR A 470 -25.24 19.74 6.85
CA TYR A 470 -24.27 19.05 7.68
C TYR A 470 -24.02 17.64 7.18
N VAL A 471 -22.74 17.28 7.03
CA VAL A 471 -22.31 15.93 6.69
C VAL A 471 -21.50 15.39 7.87
N ALA A 472 -22.14 14.54 8.67
CA ALA A 472 -21.54 13.93 9.85
C ALA A 472 -20.74 12.69 9.48
N THR A 473 -19.56 12.52 10.07
CA THR A 473 -18.76 11.32 9.85
C THR A 473 -17.97 10.92 11.11
N LYS A 474 -17.81 9.60 11.29
CA LYS A 474 -16.94 9.04 12.33
C LYS A 474 -15.53 8.92 11.76
N THR A 475 -14.55 9.42 12.48
CA THR A 475 -13.17 9.56 12.00
C THR A 475 -12.46 8.23 11.73
N LYS A 476 -12.77 7.18 12.50
CA LYS A 476 -11.95 5.95 12.56
C LYS A 476 -12.37 4.78 11.66
N LYS A 477 -13.28 4.95 10.70
CA LYS A 477 -13.49 3.90 9.68
C LYS A 477 -12.64 4.23 8.46
N ALA A 478 -11.50 3.56 8.32
CA ALA A 478 -10.54 3.74 7.21
C ALA A 478 -11.13 3.56 5.80
N ALA A 479 -12.34 2.99 5.69
CA ALA A 479 -13.12 2.88 4.46
C ALA A 479 -14.23 3.94 4.29
N THR A 480 -14.29 4.97 5.15
CA THR A 480 -15.36 6.00 5.15
C THR A 480 -14.79 7.39 4.91
N LEU A 481 -15.69 8.34 4.60
CA LEU A 481 -15.43 9.75 4.25
C LEU A 481 -14.32 10.36 5.09
N ALA A 482 -14.39 10.18 6.41
CA ALA A 482 -13.42 10.74 7.33
C ALA A 482 -12.03 10.09 7.20
N GLY A 483 -11.93 8.78 7.01
CA GLY A 483 -10.64 8.10 6.86
C GLY A 483 -9.88 8.56 5.61
N SER A 484 -10.58 8.74 4.49
CA SER A 484 -10.00 9.35 3.28
C SER A 484 -9.74 10.84 3.44
N VAL A 485 -10.58 11.55 4.19
CA VAL A 485 -10.36 12.97 4.52
C VAL A 485 -9.12 13.13 5.39
N PHE A 486 -8.92 12.31 6.42
CA PHE A 486 -7.85 12.43 7.41
C PHE A 486 -6.50 11.91 6.92
N ASN A 487 -6.46 10.80 6.17
CA ASN A 487 -5.21 10.34 5.52
C ASN A 487 -4.65 11.38 4.53
N TYR A 488 -5.49 12.31 4.04
CA TYR A 488 -5.09 13.38 3.13
C TYR A 488 -4.93 14.76 3.79
N VAL A 489 -5.59 15.05 4.92
CA VAL A 489 -5.49 16.34 5.64
C VAL A 489 -4.12 16.53 6.31
N GLY A 490 -3.36 15.46 6.52
CA GLY A 490 -1.99 15.51 7.04
C GLY A 490 -0.96 16.21 6.12
N GLY A 491 -1.31 16.54 4.87
CA GLY A 491 -0.39 17.21 3.94
C GLY A 491 -1.08 17.99 2.83
N ASN A 492 -1.26 19.31 3.04
CA ASN A 492 -1.52 20.35 2.04
C ASN A 492 -2.87 20.34 1.27
N VAL A 493 -3.62 21.45 1.45
CA VAL A 493 -4.51 22.14 0.49
C VAL A 493 -5.58 21.31 -0.24
N ASN A 494 -6.29 20.41 0.42
CA ASN A 494 -7.45 19.77 -0.21
C ASN A 494 -8.75 20.54 0.06
N GLN A 495 -9.37 21.03 -1.02
CA GLN A 495 -10.71 21.59 -1.03
C GLN A 495 -11.74 20.45 -1.09
N TYR A 496 -12.83 20.58 -0.34
CA TYR A 496 -13.98 19.68 -0.40
C TYR A 496 -15.19 20.40 -0.96
N TRP A 497 -15.94 19.70 -1.80
CA TRP A 497 -17.23 20.17 -2.31
C TRP A 497 -18.32 19.14 -2.04
N ALA A 498 -19.48 19.63 -1.63
CA ALA A 498 -20.72 18.88 -1.75
C ALA A 498 -21.27 19.07 -3.17
N MET A 499 -21.79 18.00 -3.76
CA MET A 499 -22.40 17.99 -5.09
C MET A 499 -23.86 17.64 -4.99
N ASP A 500 -24.71 18.46 -5.62
CA ASP A 500 -26.11 18.13 -5.81
C ASP A 500 -26.36 17.34 -7.09
N LYS A 501 -27.57 16.78 -7.24
CA LYS A 501 -27.98 16.00 -8.43
C LYS A 501 -27.83 16.74 -9.77
N ASN A 502 -27.74 18.07 -9.77
CA ASN A 502 -27.51 18.88 -10.97
C ASN A 502 -26.01 19.10 -11.25
N SER A 503 -25.13 18.45 -10.48
CA SER A 503 -23.68 18.63 -10.49
C SER A 503 -23.22 20.03 -10.09
N GLU A 504 -24.06 20.80 -9.38
CA GLU A 504 -23.63 22.06 -8.77
C GLU A 504 -22.72 21.75 -7.57
N ARG A 505 -21.61 22.50 -7.46
CA ARG A 505 -20.60 22.29 -6.43
C ARG A 505 -20.71 23.37 -5.35
N TYR A 506 -20.87 22.93 -4.12
CA TYR A 506 -20.94 23.77 -2.94
C TYR A 506 -19.65 23.64 -2.13
N PRO A 507 -18.84 24.70 -2.01
CA PRO A 507 -17.60 24.66 -1.23
C PRO A 507 -17.87 24.42 0.26
N LEU A 508 -16.91 23.78 0.93
CA LEU A 508 -16.91 23.65 2.38
C LEU A 508 -16.98 25.04 3.04
N ALA A 509 -17.97 25.27 3.89
CA ALA A 509 -18.19 26.52 4.62
C ALA A 509 -17.65 26.45 6.06
N GLY A 510 -17.38 25.24 6.58
CA GLY A 510 -16.88 25.08 7.94
C GLY A 510 -16.79 23.62 8.37
N TYR A 511 -16.40 23.41 9.63
CA TYR A 511 -16.41 22.09 10.26
C TYR A 511 -16.69 22.18 11.77
N ILE A 512 -17.09 21.04 12.34
CA ILE A 512 -17.17 20.82 13.79
C ILE A 512 -16.41 19.54 14.11
N ALA A 513 -15.33 19.66 14.86
CA ALA A 513 -14.56 18.55 15.41
C ALA A 513 -14.89 18.39 16.89
N VAL A 514 -15.30 17.20 17.30
CA VAL A 514 -15.55 16.86 18.72
C VAL A 514 -14.64 15.68 19.09
N VAL A 515 -13.84 15.86 20.13
CA VAL A 515 -12.89 14.86 20.66
C VAL A 515 -13.01 14.75 22.17
N LYS A 516 -12.49 13.67 22.76
CA LYS A 516 -12.45 13.52 24.22
C LYS A 516 -11.13 14.05 24.79
N ARG A 517 -11.20 15.02 25.71
CA ARG A 517 -10.07 15.45 26.55
C ARG A 517 -10.43 15.27 28.01
N ASN A 518 -9.65 14.49 28.74
CA ASN A 518 -9.90 14.22 30.17
C ASN A 518 -11.33 13.71 30.45
N ARG A 519 -11.88 12.88 29.55
CA ARG A 519 -13.26 12.36 29.56
C ARG A 519 -14.37 13.39 29.30
N GLU A 520 -14.02 14.64 29.04
CA GLU A 520 -14.95 15.69 28.63
C GLU A 520 -14.97 15.85 27.10
N ASP A 521 -16.11 16.24 26.55
CA ASP A 521 -16.23 16.64 25.15
C ASP A 521 -15.51 17.98 24.96
N PHE A 522 -14.41 17.96 24.21
CA PHE A 522 -13.76 19.15 23.70
C PHE A 522 -14.13 19.33 22.24
N MET A 523 -14.43 20.57 21.83
CA MET A 523 -14.80 20.82 20.45
C MET A 523 -14.10 22.03 19.86
N GLU A 524 -13.96 21.99 18.54
CA GLU A 524 -13.57 23.09 17.68
C GLU A 524 -14.59 23.22 16.55
N LEU A 525 -15.17 24.41 16.43
CA LEU A 525 -16.11 24.82 15.38
C LEU A 525 -15.45 25.96 14.59
N PHE A 526 -15.38 25.81 13.27
CA PHE A 526 -15.03 26.88 12.35
C PHE A 526 -16.16 27.07 11.35
N PHE A 527 -16.59 28.31 11.11
CA PHE A 527 -17.66 28.63 10.16
C PHE A 527 -17.39 29.95 9.43
N THR A 528 -17.63 29.94 8.12
CA THR A 528 -17.69 31.13 7.27
C THR A 528 -18.84 31.00 6.26
N PRO A 529 -19.74 31.99 6.16
CA PRO A 529 -20.88 31.94 5.25
C PRO A 529 -20.47 32.22 3.80
N ASN A 530 -19.29 32.85 3.61
CA ASN A 530 -18.73 33.12 2.29
C ASN A 530 -17.33 32.51 2.15
N PRO A 531 -17.23 31.19 1.89
CA PRO A 531 -15.95 30.51 1.79
C PRO A 531 -15.03 31.08 0.71
N ALA A 532 -15.59 31.74 -0.32
CA ALA A 532 -14.80 32.39 -1.37
C ALA A 532 -13.94 33.56 -0.86
N GLU A 533 -14.38 34.28 0.16
CA GLU A 533 -13.69 35.46 0.70
C GLU A 533 -12.64 35.12 1.75
N SER A 534 -12.79 33.99 2.46
CA SER A 534 -11.98 33.66 3.64
C SER A 534 -10.58 33.10 3.33
N GLY A 535 -10.22 32.98 2.05
CA GLY A 535 -8.99 32.32 1.62
C GLY A 535 -9.02 30.82 1.92
N PHE A 536 -9.34 30.01 0.92
CA PHE A 536 -9.57 28.56 1.04
C PHE A 536 -8.48 27.72 1.71
N ARG A 537 -7.25 28.22 1.86
CA ARG A 537 -6.13 27.46 2.42
C ARG A 537 -6.30 27.11 3.91
N SER A 538 -7.27 27.71 4.62
CA SER A 538 -7.37 27.62 6.09
C SER A 538 -8.59 26.83 6.61
N MET A 539 -9.41 26.24 5.74
CA MET A 539 -10.74 25.72 6.16
C MET A 539 -10.71 24.39 6.90
N LEU A 540 -9.64 23.60 6.82
CA LEU A 540 -9.44 22.38 7.64
C LEU A 540 -8.16 22.44 8.48
N ASP A 541 -7.63 23.65 8.67
CA ASP A 541 -6.54 23.90 9.62
C ASP A 541 -7.13 23.90 11.03
N MET A 542 -7.23 22.72 11.66
CA MET A 542 -7.68 22.58 13.05
C MET A 542 -6.58 23.07 13.98
N LYS A 543 -6.86 24.15 14.74
CA LYS A 543 -5.87 24.79 15.61
C LYS A 543 -5.95 24.26 17.03
N ALA A 544 -7.15 23.89 17.47
CA ALA A 544 -7.42 23.46 18.83
C ALA A 544 -7.55 21.94 18.95
N VAL A 545 -7.88 21.22 17.88
CA VAL A 545 -7.93 19.75 17.82
C VAL A 545 -6.80 19.22 16.94
N THR A 546 -5.98 18.32 17.49
CA THR A 546 -4.87 17.72 16.75
C THR A 546 -5.33 16.54 15.89
N PRO A 547 -4.65 16.23 14.76
CA PRO A 547 -4.97 15.05 13.95
C PRO A 547 -5.02 13.75 14.75
N ARG A 548 -4.12 13.58 15.73
CA ARG A 548 -4.07 12.40 16.60
C ARG A 548 -5.31 12.24 17.48
N GLU A 549 -5.92 13.33 17.93
CA GLU A 549 -7.14 13.27 18.72
C GLU A 549 -8.36 12.89 17.88
N LEU A 550 -8.29 13.12 16.56
CA LEU A 550 -9.32 12.69 15.63
C LEU A 550 -9.20 11.20 15.31
N GLU A 551 -8.09 10.53 15.63
CA GLU A 551 -7.95 9.08 15.51
C GLU A 551 -8.69 8.30 16.61
N ASP A 552 -9.22 8.99 17.63
CA ASP A 552 -10.01 8.40 18.70
C ASP A 552 -11.34 7.82 18.18
N ASP A 553 -11.77 6.68 18.72
CA ASP A 553 -13.05 6.02 18.36
C ASP A 553 -14.27 6.89 18.67
N GLU A 554 -14.14 7.78 19.66
CA GLU A 554 -15.18 8.71 20.07
C GLU A 554 -15.12 10.05 19.34
N ALA A 555 -14.10 10.28 18.50
CA ALA A 555 -13.99 11.51 17.73
C ALA A 555 -15.04 11.58 16.62
N LYS A 556 -15.59 12.79 16.44
CA LYS A 556 -16.65 13.06 15.48
C LYS A 556 -16.29 14.30 14.67
N LEU A 557 -16.38 14.20 13.34
CA LEU A 557 -16.19 15.33 12.44
C LEU A 557 -17.50 15.59 11.68
N ILE A 558 -17.92 16.85 11.66
CA ILE A 558 -19.07 17.31 10.89
C ILE A 558 -18.57 18.35 9.89
N LEU A 559 -18.78 18.11 8.60
CA LEU A 559 -18.49 19.08 7.55
C LEU A 559 -19.74 19.95 7.31
N ILE A 560 -19.54 21.25 7.11
CA ILE A 560 -20.63 22.23 6.94
C ILE A 560 -20.54 22.78 5.52
N PHE A 561 -21.64 22.74 4.80
CA PHE A 561 -21.78 23.34 3.46
C PHE A 561 -22.93 24.35 3.45
N VAL A 562 -22.79 25.43 2.68
CA VAL A 562 -23.88 26.38 2.41
C VAL A 562 -24.43 26.05 1.01
N VAL A 563 -25.67 25.58 0.95
CA VAL A 563 -26.29 25.02 -0.26
C VAL A 563 -27.58 25.75 -0.66
N ASN A 564 -28.03 25.54 -1.89
CA ASN A 564 -29.32 26.07 -2.35
C ASN A 564 -30.50 25.33 -1.66
N PRO A 565 -31.58 26.02 -1.24
CA PRO A 565 -32.77 25.38 -0.70
C PRO A 565 -33.36 24.36 -1.67
N GLY A 566 -33.83 23.21 -1.16
CA GLY A 566 -34.42 22.15 -1.99
C GLY A 566 -33.42 21.30 -2.80
N CYS A 567 -32.13 21.62 -2.80
CA CYS A 567 -31.13 20.81 -3.49
C CYS A 567 -31.00 19.43 -2.83
N THR A 568 -30.58 18.42 -3.60
CA THR A 568 -30.33 17.08 -3.07
C THR A 568 -28.87 16.75 -3.23
N ILE A 569 -28.13 16.79 -2.12
CA ILE A 569 -26.73 16.41 -2.09
C ILE A 569 -26.64 14.90 -2.18
N TYR A 570 -25.90 14.42 -3.18
CA TYR A 570 -25.67 12.99 -3.37
C TYR A 570 -24.21 12.61 -3.17
N ARG A 571 -23.28 13.57 -3.13
CA ARG A 571 -21.85 13.28 -3.09
C ARG A 571 -21.06 14.38 -2.39
N VAL A 572 -19.98 14.01 -1.69
CA VAL A 572 -18.94 14.94 -1.22
C VAL A 572 -17.61 14.46 -1.76
N GLU A 573 -16.86 15.35 -2.41
CA GLU A 573 -15.58 15.02 -3.06
C GLU A 573 -14.48 16.04 -2.78
N ASN A 574 -13.23 15.61 -2.95
CA ASN A 574 -12.04 16.46 -2.87
C ASN A 574 -11.65 17.06 -4.23
N GLN A 575 -10.61 17.88 -4.26
CA GLN A 575 -10.01 18.46 -5.48
C GLN A 575 -9.63 17.47 -6.57
N ALA A 576 -9.29 16.23 -6.19
CA ALA A 576 -8.95 15.17 -7.12
C ALA A 576 -10.19 14.44 -7.69
N GLY A 577 -11.41 14.87 -7.35
CA GLY A 577 -12.65 14.20 -7.74
C GLY A 577 -12.86 12.86 -7.03
N GLN A 578 -12.14 12.61 -5.93
CA GLN A 578 -12.34 11.45 -5.08
C GLN A 578 -13.36 11.82 -4.02
N GLY A 579 -14.48 11.10 -3.97
CA GLY A 579 -15.57 11.41 -3.07
C GLY A 579 -16.39 10.19 -2.71
N ILE A 580 -17.38 10.40 -1.86
CA ILE A 580 -18.33 9.38 -1.45
C ILE A 580 -19.72 9.83 -1.83
N GLU A 581 -20.47 8.89 -2.40
CA GLU A 581 -21.88 9.05 -2.68
C GLU A 581 -22.69 8.62 -1.45
N PHE A 582 -23.69 9.41 -1.09
CA PHE A 582 -24.59 9.12 0.02
C PHE A 582 -25.99 8.79 -0.51
N GLU A 583 -26.75 8.05 0.30
CA GLU A 583 -28.19 7.95 0.10
C GLU A 583 -28.77 9.37 0.15
N THR A 584 -29.45 9.76 -0.94
CA THR A 584 -29.67 11.16 -1.30
C THR A 584 -30.24 12.01 -0.16
N MET A 585 -29.53 13.07 0.21
CA MET A 585 -29.94 13.97 1.29
C MET A 585 -30.62 15.21 0.70
N LYS A 586 -31.89 15.44 1.04
CA LYS A 586 -32.68 16.56 0.50
C LYS A 586 -32.64 17.74 1.47
N ALA A 587 -32.20 18.91 1.01
CA ALA A 587 -32.39 20.15 1.74
C ALA A 587 -33.89 20.48 1.79
N ASN A 588 -34.40 20.92 2.93
CA ASN A 588 -35.82 21.16 3.07
C ASN A 588 -36.25 22.36 2.21
N PRO A 589 -37.40 22.29 1.53
CA PRO A 589 -38.01 23.49 0.98
C PRO A 589 -38.38 24.43 2.14
N ARG A 590 -38.33 25.73 1.89
CA ARG A 590 -38.71 26.76 2.85
C ARG A 590 -40.17 26.69 3.27
#